data_AF-A0A953KUS8-F1
#
_entry.id   AF-A0A953KUS8-F1
#
_cell.length_a   1.000
_cell.length_b   1.000
_cell.length_c   1.000
_cell.angle_alpha   90.00
_cell.angle_beta   90.00
_cell.angle_gamma   90.00
#
_symmetry.space_group_name_H-M   'P 1'
#
loop_
_entity.id
_entity.type
_entity.pdbx_description
1 polymer ?
#
loop_
_entity_poly.entity_id
_entity_poly.type
_entity_poly.pdbx_seq_one_letter_code
_entity_poly.pdbx_strand_id
1 'polypeptide(L)' 'MKRGDIYLVSLDPTAGHEQRGSRPVLVVSPDEFNEVTKLPVI' A
#
# COMPACT_ATOMS: atom_id res chain seq x y z
N MET A 1 3.23 -7.54 -6.52
CA MET A 1 2.62 -7.16 -5.24
C MET A 1 1.32 -7.93 -5.15
N LYS A 2 1.28 -9.01 -4.38
CA LYS A 2 0.12 -9.90 -4.31
C LYS A 2 -0.73 -9.56 -3.11
N ARG A 3 -2.03 -9.88 -3.18
CA ARG A 3 -2.93 -9.73 -2.05
C ARG A 3 -2.43 -10.54 -0.86
N GLY A 4 -2.37 -9.91 0.30
CA GLY A 4 -1.86 -10.54 1.52
C GLY A 4 -0.37 -10.33 1.79
N ASP A 5 0.41 -9.86 0.81
CA ASP A 5 1.80 -9.49 1.04
C ASP A 5 1.89 -8.28 1.98
N ILE A 6 2.95 -8.23 2.79
CA ILE A 6 3.29 -7.09 3.65
C ILE A 6 4.53 -6.39 3.11
N TYR A 7 4.45 -5.07 2.95
CA TYR A 7 5.57 -4.25 2.49
C TYR A 7 5.88 -3.11 3.48
N LEU A 8 7.15 -2.79 3.66
CA LEU A 8 7.58 -1.57 4.36
C LEU A 8 7.57 -0.41 3.37
N VAL A 9 6.72 0.59 3.59
CA VAL A 9 6.57 1.77 2.71
C VAL A 9 6.58 3.05 3.53
N SER A 10 6.98 4.16 2.90
CA SER A 10 6.79 5.51 3.46
C SER A 10 5.41 6.03 3.07
N LEU A 11 4.60 6.42 4.06
CA LEU A 11 3.31 7.10 3.81
C LEU A 11 3.44 8.63 3.75
N ASP A 12 4.63 9.19 3.98
CA ASP A 12 4.83 10.64 3.94
C ASP A 12 5.04 11.16 2.51
N PRO A 13 4.58 12.39 2.21
CA PRO A 13 3.92 13.35 3.10
C PRO A 13 2.42 13.07 3.29
N THR A 14 1.87 13.49 4.44
CA THR A 14 0.44 13.36 4.80
C THR A 14 -0.14 14.66 5.37
N ALA A 15 -1.47 14.78 5.38
CA ALA A 15 -2.18 15.91 5.95
C ALA A 15 -2.96 15.55 7.24
N GLY A 16 -2.95 16.45 8.22
CA GLY A 16 -3.77 16.35 9.43
C GLY A 16 -3.50 15.09 10.27
N HIS A 17 -4.51 14.22 10.38
CA HIS A 17 -4.50 12.99 11.19
C HIS A 17 -4.37 11.71 10.37
N GLU A 18 -3.98 11.81 9.10
CA GLU A 18 -3.64 10.66 8.27
C GLU A 18 -2.50 9.82 8.89
N GLN A 19 -2.49 8.52 8.55
CA GLN A 19 -1.44 7.59 8.95
C GLN A 19 -0.13 7.93 8.24
N ARG A 20 0.98 8.03 8.98
CA ARG A 20 2.22 8.67 8.51
C ARG A 20 3.49 7.86 8.77
N GLY A 21 4.61 8.24 8.16
CA GLY A 21 5.91 7.60 8.38
C GLY A 21 6.07 6.23 7.70
N SER A 22 7.26 5.65 7.86
CA SER A 22 7.60 4.34 7.31
C SER A 22 7.00 3.22 8.17
N ARG A 23 6.08 2.44 7.59
CA ARG A 23 5.40 1.35 8.32
C ARG A 23 5.06 0.17 7.41
N PRO A 24 4.93 -1.04 7.97
CA PRO A 24 4.38 -2.18 7.25
C PRO A 24 2.92 -1.92 6.86
N VAL A 25 2.57 -2.24 5.62
CA VAL A 25 1.20 -2.16 5.06
C VAL A 25 0.82 -3.50 4.44
N LEU A 26 -0.49 -3.75 4.31
CA LEU A 26 -1.04 -5.00 3.78
C LEU A 26 -1.68 -4.74 2.42
N VAL A 27 -1.29 -5.49 1.40
CA VAL A 27 -1.92 -5.38 0.09
C VAL A 27 -3.33 -5.99 0.12
N VAL A 28 -4.35 -5.18 -0.12
CA VAL A 28 -5.76 -5.61 -0.06
C VAL A 28 -6.40 -5.81 -1.44
N SER A 29 -5.86 -5.18 -2.48
CA SER A 29 -6.38 -5.30 -3.85
C SER A 29 -6.01 -6.64 -4.52
N PRO A 30 -6.84 -7.15 -5.45
CA PRO A 30 -6.57 -8.39 -6.19
C PRO A 30 -5.29 -8.35 -7.04
N ASP A 31 -4.70 -9.52 -7.28
CA ASP A 31 -3.45 -9.67 -8.04
C ASP A 31 -3.58 -9.13 -9.47
N GLU A 32 -4.70 -9.41 -10.15
CA GLU A 32 -4.97 -8.94 -11.52
C GLU A 32 -5.08 -7.41 -11.59
N PHE A 33 -5.66 -6.79 -10.55
CA PHE A 33 -5.72 -5.33 -10.44
C PHE A 33 -4.32 -4.75 -10.29
N ASN A 34 -3.51 -5.31 -9.38
CA ASN A 34 -2.15 -4.85 -9.13
C ASN A 34 -1.25 -5.02 -10.37
N GLU A 35 -1.47 -6.09 -11.14
CA GLU A 35 -0.72 -6.36 -12.36
C GLU A 35 -1.03 -5.36 -13.47
N VAL A 36 -2.30 -5.01 -13.68
CA VAL A 36 -2.69 -4.09 -14.76
C VAL A 36 -2.39 -2.63 -14.39
N THR A 37 -2.75 -2.21 -13.17
CA THR A 37 -2.66 -0.79 -12.78
C THR A 37 -1.27 -0.39 -12.33
N LYS A 38 -0.48 -1.35 -11.81
CA LYS A 38 0.74 -1.09 -11.04
C LYS A 38 0.51 -0.15 -9.85
N LEU A 39 -0.73 0.00 -9.40
CA LEU A 39 -1.19 0.87 -8.32
C LEU A 39 -1.99 0.05 -7.29
N PRO A 40 -1.30 -0.73 -6.44
CA PRO A 40 -1.94 -1.56 -5.44
C PRO A 40 -2.59 -0.72 -4.34
N VAL A 41 -3.70 -1.21 -3.79
CA VAL A 41 -4.34 -0.66 -2.60
C VAL A 41 -3.75 -1.36 -1.38
N ILE A 42 -3.23 -0.55 -0.46
CA ILE A 42 -2.47 -0.97 0.75
C ILE A 42 -3.03 -0.33 2.02
#